data_AF-A0A6G3YYM5-F1
#
_entry.id   AF-A0A6G3YYM5-F1
#
_cell.length_a   1.000
_cell.length_b   1.000
_cell.length_c   1.000
_cell.angle_alpha   90.00
_cell.angle_beta   90.00
_cell.angle_gamma   90.00
#
_symmetry.space_group_name_H-M   'P 1'
#
loop_
_entity.id
_entity.type
_entity.pdbx_description
1 polymer ?
#
loop_
_entity_poly.entity_id
_entity_poly.type
_entity_poly.pdbx_seq_one_letter_code
_entity_poly.pdbx_strand_id
1 'polypeptide(L)'
;IAVGQPAQVRISACPYPDYGTLPGTVQTISPDIVNAQATAVTSASPAGLGEQSGYFEITVTPEMVSFGPGNHQCSLRPGMTGRADIMTEEETVLTFLLRKAKLLTDL
;
A
#
# COMPACT_ATOMS: atom_id res chain seq x y z
N ILE A 1 8.12 -1.33 -8.16
CA ILE A 1 6.89 -2.07 -7.78
C ILE A 1 6.66 -3.11 -8.85
N ALA A 2 6.32 -4.34 -8.48
CA ALA A 2 6.14 -5.46 -9.40
C ALA A 2 4.92 -6.31 -9.01
N VAL A 3 4.37 -7.03 -9.98
CA VAL A 3 3.32 -8.02 -9.74
C VAL A 3 3.87 -9.11 -8.80
N GLY A 4 3.04 -9.55 -7.85
CA GLY A 4 3.42 -10.54 -6.83
C GLY A 4 4.05 -9.95 -5.57
N GLN A 5 4.21 -8.63 -5.47
CA GLN A 5 4.70 -8.03 -4.22
C GLN A 5 3.65 -8.10 -3.11
N PRO A 6 4.06 -8.41 -1.86
CA PRO A 6 3.16 -8.40 -0.72
C PRO A 6 2.76 -6.96 -0.38
N ALA A 7 1.51 -6.80 0.03
CA ALA A 7 0.91 -5.54 0.41
C ALA A 7 0.10 -5.70 1.70
N GLN A 8 0.07 -4.66 2.51
CA GLN A 8 -0.71 -4.57 3.74
C GLN A 8 -1.78 -3.51 3.56
N VAL A 9 -3.05 -3.92 3.63
CA VAL A 9 -4.19 -3.04 3.40
C VAL A 9 -4.85 -2.67 4.72
N ARG A 10 -5.03 -1.36 4.96
CA ARG A 10 -5.76 -0.79 6.09
C ARG A 10 -7.08 -0.24 5.59
N ILE A 11 -8.18 -0.71 6.13
CA ILE A 11 -9.51 -0.30 5.70
C ILE A 11 -10.03 0.78 6.64
N SER A 12 -10.42 1.94 6.12
CA SER A 12 -10.82 3.08 6.95
C SER A 12 -12.05 2.80 7.80
N ALA A 13 -12.95 1.93 7.33
CA ALA A 13 -14.15 1.53 8.08
C ALA A 13 -13.89 0.45 9.15
N CYS A 14 -12.68 -0.12 9.22
CA CYS A 14 -12.28 -1.13 10.19
C CYS A 14 -10.97 -0.69 10.87
N PRO A 15 -11.07 0.02 12.02
CA PRO A 15 -9.92 0.63 12.68
C PRO A 15 -8.80 -0.36 12.97
N TYR A 16 -7.56 0.06 12.68
CA TYR A 16 -6.36 -0.74 12.89
C TYR A 16 -6.21 -1.32 14.31
N PRO A 17 -6.52 -0.59 15.41
CA PRO A 17 -6.36 -1.15 16.76
C PRO A 17 -7.22 -2.39 17.02
N ASP A 18 -8.38 -2.48 16.37
CA ASP A 18 -9.36 -3.55 16.61
C ASP A 18 -9.23 -4.69 15.59
N TYR A 19 -8.93 -4.38 14.32
CA TYR A 19 -8.95 -5.34 13.21
C TYR A 19 -7.59 -5.60 12.57
N GLY A 20 -6.58 -4.77 12.82
CA GLY A 20 -5.25 -4.90 12.23
C GLY A 20 -5.18 -4.52 10.75
N THR A 21 -4.28 -5.18 10.01
CA THR A 21 -4.11 -5.05 8.56
C THR A 21 -4.57 -6.30 7.84
N LEU A 22 -5.05 -6.09 6.62
CA LEU A 22 -5.43 -7.17 5.71
C LEU A 22 -4.26 -7.46 4.76
N PRO A 23 -3.64 -8.65 4.82
CA PRO A 23 -2.62 -9.03 3.86
C PRO A 23 -3.23 -9.18 2.47
N GLY A 24 -2.46 -8.77 1.46
CA GLY A 24 -2.82 -8.87 0.06
C GLY A 24 -1.58 -8.92 -0.83
N THR A 25 -1.81 -9.16 -2.11
CA THR A 25 -0.75 -9.25 -3.12
C THR A 25 -1.09 -8.38 -4.33
N VAL A 26 -0.08 -7.72 -4.89
CA VAL A 26 -0.25 -6.94 -6.13
C VAL A 26 -0.53 -7.89 -7.29
N GLN A 27 -1.73 -7.80 -7.87
CA GLN A 27 -2.21 -8.69 -8.92
C GLN A 27 -1.91 -8.15 -10.32
N THR A 28 -2.16 -6.86 -10.54
CA THR A 28 -1.92 -6.20 -11.83
C THR A 28 -1.47 -4.75 -11.61
N ILE A 29 -0.70 -4.25 -12.57
CA ILE A 29 -0.28 -2.86 -12.66
C ILE A 29 -0.74 -2.38 -14.03
N SER A 30 -1.55 -1.33 -14.07
CA SER A 30 -1.98 -0.72 -15.32
C SER A 30 -0.78 -0.11 -16.05
N PRO A 31 -0.61 -0.33 -17.36
CA PRO A 31 0.44 0.31 -18.14
C PRO A 31 0.16 1.80 -18.39
N ASP A 32 -1.09 2.24 -18.21
CA ASP A 32 -1.54 3.59 -18.56
C ASP A 32 -1.41 4.55 -17.38
N ILE A 33 -0.96 5.77 -17.69
CA ILE A 33 -0.90 6.87 -16.73
C ILE A 33 -2.27 7.55 -16.68
N VAL A 34 -2.90 7.52 -15.51
CA VAL A 34 -4.11 8.30 -15.24
C VAL A 34 -3.70 9.70 -14.82
N ASN A 35 -3.95 10.67 -15.69
CA ASN A 35 -3.73 12.07 -15.34
C ASN A 35 -4.78 12.50 -14.32
N ALA A 36 -4.34 12.93 -13.15
CA ALA A 36 -5.22 13.54 -12.16
C ALA A 36 -5.70 14.90 -12.70
N GLN A 37 -6.77 14.90 -13.50
CA GLN A 37 -7.54 16.12 -13.73
C GLN A 37 -8.06 16.58 -12.38
N ALA A 38 -7.75 17.83 -12.01
CA ALA A 38 -8.12 18.45 -10.75
C ALA A 38 -9.65 18.52 -10.58
N THR A 39 -10.27 17.40 -10.28
CA THR A 39 -11.63 17.31 -9.77
C THR A 39 -11.47 16.91 -8.32
N ALA A 40 -11.70 17.88 -7.44
CA ALA A 40 -11.59 17.75 -6.00
C ALA A 40 -12.43 16.57 -5.49
N VAL A 41 -11.80 15.41 -5.34
CA VAL A 41 -12.28 14.33 -4.48
C VAL A 41 -11.28 14.15 -3.35
N THR A 42 -11.81 14.34 -2.15
CA THR A 42 -11.18 14.53 -0.84
C THR A 42 -10.46 13.30 -0.29
N SER A 43 -9.58 12.68 -1.07
CA SER A 43 -8.64 11.68 -0.56
C SER A 43 -7.35 12.38 -0.18
N ALA A 44 -7.14 12.59 1.12
CA ALA A 44 -5.94 13.19 1.68
C ALA A 44 -4.70 12.34 1.35
N SER A 45 -4.08 12.60 0.21
CA SER A 45 -2.68 12.27 -0.06
C SER A 45 -1.81 13.35 0.58
N PRO A 46 -0.86 13.01 1.48
CA PRO A 46 0.19 13.94 1.86
C PRO A 46 1.25 13.92 0.76
N ALA A 47 0.98 14.63 -0.33
CA ALA A 47 1.97 15.04 -1.31
C ALA A 47 1.49 16.34 -1.93
N GLY A 48 1.55 17.41 -1.14
CA GLY A 48 1.44 18.75 -1.69
C GLY A 48 2.71 19.06 -2.46
N LEU A 49 2.67 19.00 -3.78
CA LEU A 49 3.39 19.88 -4.71
C LEU A 49 2.58 19.89 -6.02
N GLY A 50 2.16 21.08 -6.44
CA GLY A 50 1.39 21.28 -7.66
C GLY A 50 2.22 20.98 -8.89
N GLU A 51 2.06 19.79 -9.45
CA GLU A 51 2.30 19.45 -10.84
C GLU A 51 1.24 18.41 -11.24
N GLN A 52 0.85 18.41 -12.51
CA GLN A 52 -0.03 17.38 -13.07
C GLN A 52 0.63 16.01 -12.92
N SER A 53 0.43 15.37 -11.77
CA SER A 53 1.02 14.09 -11.42
C SER A 53 0.08 13.01 -11.89
N GLY A 54 0.46 12.39 -13.00
CA GLY A 54 -0.16 11.14 -13.44
C GLY A 54 0.17 10.03 -12.45
N TYR A 55 -0.77 9.13 -12.20
CA TYR A 55 -0.58 7.95 -11.37
C TYR A 55 -0.88 6.68 -12.16
N PHE A 56 -0.25 5.57 -11.76
CA PHE A 56 -0.56 4.24 -12.28
C PHE A 56 -1.58 3.58 -11.37
N GLU A 57 -2.61 2.99 -11.96
CA GLU A 57 -3.57 2.19 -11.22
C GLU A 57 -3.01 0.79 -10.96
N ILE A 58 -3.19 0.30 -9.74
CA ILE A 58 -2.78 -1.05 -9.35
C ILE A 58 -3.97 -1.78 -8.74
N THR A 59 -4.09 -3.07 -9.05
CA THR A 59 -5.08 -3.94 -8.40
C THR A 59 -4.37 -4.82 -7.38
N VAL A 60 -4.81 -4.74 -6.12
CA VAL A 60 -4.32 -5.58 -5.02
C VAL A 60 -5.42 -6.57 -4.65
N THR A 61 -5.10 -7.86 -4.67
CA THR A 61 -6.04 -8.91 -4.26
C THR A 61 -5.82 -9.18 -2.77
N PRO A 62 -6.83 -9.01 -1.91
CA PRO A 62 -6.74 -9.41 -0.51
C PRO A 62 -6.75 -10.93 -0.38
N GLU A 63 -6.04 -11.48 0.61
CA GLU A 63 -6.03 -12.92 0.86
C GLU A 63 -7.37 -13.44 1.39
N MET A 64 -8.10 -12.60 2.12
CA MET A 64 -9.37 -12.94 2.76
C MET A 64 -10.38 -11.80 2.62
N VAL A 65 -11.65 -12.16 2.47
CA VAL A 65 -12.76 -11.19 2.41
C VAL A 65 -13.17 -10.72 3.80
N SER A 66 -12.87 -11.49 4.85
CA SER A 66 -13.06 -11.08 6.24
C SER A 66 -11.78 -11.23 7.04
N PHE A 67 -11.49 -10.24 7.89
CA PHE A 67 -10.26 -10.17 8.68
C PHE A 67 -10.52 -9.55 10.05
N GLY A 68 -9.62 -9.84 10.99
CA GLY A 68 -9.67 -9.35 12.36
C GLY A 68 -9.59 -10.48 13.39
N PRO A 69 -9.27 -10.16 14.66
CA PRO A 69 -9.00 -11.15 15.69
C PRO A 69 -10.27 -11.70 16.35
N GLY A 70 -10.36 -13.03 16.47
CA GLY A 70 -11.39 -13.71 17.25
C GLY A 70 -12.81 -13.37 16.81
N ASN A 71 -13.56 -12.73 17.70
CA ASN A 71 -14.95 -12.33 17.47
C ASN A 71 -15.10 -10.98 16.75
N HIS A 72 -14.02 -10.22 16.57
CA HIS A 72 -14.03 -8.96 15.83
C HIS A 72 -13.64 -9.23 14.38
N GLN A 73 -14.62 -9.66 13.57
CA GLN A 73 -14.45 -9.87 12.14
C GLN A 73 -15.04 -8.70 11.34
N CYS A 74 -14.19 -8.02 10.58
CA CYS A 74 -14.57 -7.06 9.57
C CYS A 74 -14.74 -7.78 8.24
N SER A 75 -15.87 -7.61 7.57
CA SER A 75 -16.10 -8.13 6.21
C SER A 75 -15.98 -7.01 5.19
N LEU A 76 -15.19 -7.25 4.15
CA LEU A 76 -15.00 -6.33 3.04
C LEU A 76 -16.28 -6.23 2.20
N ARG A 77 -16.61 -4.98 1.84
CA ARG A 77 -17.72 -4.64 0.94
C ARG A 77 -17.23 -3.68 -0.13
N PRO A 78 -17.77 -3.77 -1.36
CA PRO A 78 -17.49 -2.78 -2.40
C PRO A 78 -17.80 -1.36 -1.93
N GLY A 79 -16.97 -0.40 -2.36
CA GLY A 79 -17.10 1.01 -1.98
C GLY A 79 -16.38 1.40 -0.68
N MET A 80 -15.78 0.45 0.04
CA MET A 80 -14.92 0.77 1.17
C MET A 80 -13.61 1.43 0.69
N THR A 81 -13.16 2.43 1.42
CA THR A 81 -11.86 3.08 1.18
C THR A 81 -10.81 2.53 2.14
N GLY A 82 -9.56 2.51 1.68
CA GLY A 82 -8.44 2.03 2.46
C GLY A 82 -7.11 2.53 1.92
N ARG A 83 -6.05 2.22 2.66
CA ARG A 83 -4.67 2.50 2.30
C ARG A 83 -3.92 1.18 2.15
N ALA A 84 -3.25 0.98 1.02
CA ALA A 84 -2.40 -0.17 0.80
C ALA A 84 -0.92 0.25 0.88
N ASP A 85 -0.17 -0.38 1.76
CA ASP A 85 1.28 -0.21 1.88
C ASP A 85 1.96 -1.42 1.22
N ILE A 86 2.75 -1.20 0.17
CA ILE A 86 3.39 -2.27 -0.62
C ILE A 86 4.83 -2.45 -0.15
N MET A 87 5.24 -3.69 0.10
CA MET A 87 6.61 -4.00 0.46
C MET A 87 7.46 -4.12 -0.81
N THR A 88 8.30 -3.11 -1.05
CA THR A 88 9.14 -3.05 -2.25
C THR A 88 10.41 -3.88 -2.13
N GLU A 89 10.91 -4.07 -0.91
CA GLU A 89 12.13 -4.82 -0.62
C GLU A 89 12.02 -5.42 0.79
N GLU A 90 12.61 -6.60 0.98
CA GLU A 90 12.75 -7.26 2.27
C GLU A 90 14.23 -7.58 2.49
N GLU A 91 14.78 -7.17 3.63
CA GLU A 91 16.17 -7.47 3.98
C GLU A 91 16.34 -7.69 5.48
N THR A 92 17.40 -8.41 5.84
CA THR A 92 17.75 -8.61 7.25
C THR A 92 18.39 -7.36 7.85
N VAL A 93 18.32 -7.22 9.18
CA VAL A 93 18.95 -6.10 9.90
C VAL A 93 20.46 -6.02 9.61
N LEU A 94 21.16 -7.16 9.60
CA LEU A 94 22.59 -7.19 9.30
C LEU A 94 22.88 -6.72 7.87
N THR A 95 22.12 -7.19 6.88
CA THR A 95 22.25 -6.77 5.48
C THR A 95 22.00 -5.27 5.32
N PHE A 96 20.97 -4.74 5.96
CA PHE A 96 20.69 -3.31 5.98
C PHE A 96 21.88 -2.50 6.54
N LEU A 97 22.42 -2.91 7.70
CA LEU A 97 23.55 -2.24 8.33
C LEU A 97 24.81 -2.27 7.45
N LEU A 98 25.13 -3.43 6.87
CA LEU A 98 26.29 -3.58 5.97
C LEU A 98 26.12 -2.75 4.69
N ARG A 99 24.91 -2.72 4.10
CA ARG A 99 24.60 -1.89 2.92
C ARG A 99 24.79 -0.41 3.23
N LYS A 100 24.31 0.06 4.38
CA LYS A 100 24.48 1.45 4.82
C LYS A 100 25.94 1.78 5.13
N ALA A 101 26.68 0.90 5.79
CA ALA A 101 28.11 1.08 6.05
C ALA A 101 28.91 1.17 4.76
N LYS A 102 28.63 0.31 3.76
CA LYS A 102 29.25 0.40 2.44
C LYS A 102 28.99 1.76 1.78
N LEU A 103 27.75 2.24 1.78
CA LEU A 103 27.40 3.55 1.20
C LEU A 103 28.12 4.73 1.87
N LEU A 104 28.49 4.61 3.15
CA LEU A 104 29.24 5.65 3.87
C LEU A 104 30.76 5.58 3.63
N THR A 105 31.27 4.42 3.24
CA THR A 105 32.72 4.18 3.06
C THR A 105 33.14 4.26 1.59
N ASP A 106 32.19 4.16 0.65
CA ASP A 106 32.40 4.31 -0.79
C ASP A 106 32.42 5.80 -1.18
N LEU A 107 33.44 6.49 -0.66
CA LEU A 107 33.78 7.91 -0.89
C LEU A 107 35.23 8.01 -1.37
#